data_AF-A0A6A6WY61-F1
#
_entry.id   AF-A0A6A6WY61-F1
#
_cell.length_a   1.000
_cell.length_b   1.000
_cell.length_c   1.000
_cell.angle_alpha   90.00
_cell.angle_beta   90.00
_cell.angle_gamma   90.00
#
_symmetry.space_group_name_H-M   'P 1'
#
loop_
_entity.id
_entity.type
_entity.pdbx_description
1 polymer ?
#
loop_
_entity_poly.entity_id
_entity_poly.type
_entity_poly.pdbx_seq_one_letter_code
_entity_poly.pdbx_strand_id
1 'polypeptide(L)'
;MSKYLPSSVDGIEAQESLVSTENGGEDDDDNNTEAGPALEFKNSLTEATIPNDSTKSPYPRFGKITASFGEPDVPYENAIASHNLHNELHGYPHFILRERMLRGLWSKHAYIMTIIGQELAKPEDQRLQWLLWHDRDTVLMNPQLPLDIFVPPEPEFANIHFLVTNDRHGLNNGVFLCRVSQLSFKFFASALSIREYQPEIPLKYTEQSGMEEVIKRPWWSTSVAYVPQRWFNGFPPDKKGLAKGKPSASRPGSLLIHFASNRDGLRPERMAQWGEVAKNRTAEWDKPASETGYLKEIAEYWERLGKGESQESVNKDIGIRRWE
;
A
#
# COMPACT_ATOMS: atom_id res chain seq x y z
N MET A 1 -43.75 27.19 -7.68
CA MET A 1 -43.42 27.78 -9.01
C MET A 1 -41.92 27.64 -9.15
N SER A 2 -41.32 26.71 -9.90
CA SER A 2 -41.72 25.93 -11.09
C SER A 2 -41.72 26.70 -12.42
N LYS A 3 -41.02 26.09 -13.39
CA LYS A 3 -40.90 26.33 -14.85
C LYS A 3 -39.76 27.22 -15.36
N TYR A 4 -38.79 26.57 -16.00
CA TYR A 4 -38.46 26.82 -17.41
C TYR A 4 -38.12 25.50 -18.13
N LEU A 5 -38.95 25.14 -19.11
CA LEU A 5 -38.77 24.08 -20.11
C LEU A 5 -39.56 24.50 -21.35
N PRO A 6 -39.03 24.32 -22.57
CA PRO A 6 -39.82 24.25 -23.79
C PRO A 6 -40.27 22.79 -24.09
N SER A 7 -41.47 22.67 -24.67
CA SER A 7 -41.99 21.53 -25.44
C SER A 7 -41.00 21.06 -26.52
N SER A 8 -40.82 19.77 -26.84
CA SER A 8 -41.73 18.87 -27.63
C SER A 8 -42.21 19.53 -28.94
N VAL A 9 -42.24 18.87 -30.12
CA VAL A 9 -42.98 17.68 -30.61
C VAL A 9 -42.31 17.30 -31.98
N ASP A 10 -42.28 16.10 -32.57
CA ASP A 10 -42.96 14.77 -32.49
C ASP A 10 -41.93 13.62 -32.70
N GLY A 11 -42.18 12.32 -32.92
CA GLY A 11 -43.44 11.54 -33.02
C GLY A 11 -43.55 10.62 -34.25
N ILE A 12 -42.81 9.50 -34.30
CA ILE A 12 -43.06 8.37 -35.24
C ILE A 12 -42.84 7.04 -34.48
N GLU A 13 -43.87 6.19 -34.47
CA GLU A 13 -43.74 4.77 -34.12
C GLU A 13 -43.71 3.91 -35.40
N ALA A 14 -43.04 2.77 -35.34
CA ALA A 14 -43.26 1.63 -36.23
C ALA A 14 -42.97 0.33 -35.45
N GLN A 15 -43.95 -0.59 -35.42
CA GLN A 15 -43.83 -1.92 -34.83
C GLN A 15 -43.55 -2.99 -35.92
N GLU A 16 -43.61 -4.26 -35.50
CA GLU A 16 -43.43 -5.52 -36.26
C GLU A 16 -41.96 -6.00 -36.33
N SER A 17 -41.49 -7.05 -35.64
CA SER A 17 -42.02 -8.34 -35.10
C SER A 17 -41.80 -9.56 -36.01
N LEU A 18 -41.80 -10.77 -35.41
CA LEU A 18 -41.31 -12.11 -35.87
C LEU A 18 -39.84 -12.38 -35.42
N VAL A 19 -39.45 -13.44 -34.68
CA VAL A 19 -39.88 -14.87 -34.56
C VAL A 19 -39.44 -15.66 -35.82
N SER A 20 -38.63 -16.73 -35.77
CA SER A 20 -38.61 -17.89 -34.85
C SER A 20 -37.22 -18.58 -34.68
N THR A 21 -37.13 -19.47 -33.68
CA THR A 21 -36.47 -20.80 -33.52
C THR A 21 -35.75 -21.49 -34.73
N GLU A 22 -34.87 -22.52 -34.62
CA GLU A 22 -34.51 -23.49 -33.56
C GLU A 22 -33.24 -24.36 -33.86
N ASN A 23 -32.78 -25.18 -32.88
CA ASN A 23 -31.95 -26.44 -32.98
C ASN A 23 -30.50 -26.39 -33.54
N GLY A 24 -29.57 -27.33 -33.23
CA GLY A 24 -29.54 -28.48 -32.28
C GLY A 24 -28.37 -29.46 -32.54
N GLY A 25 -27.99 -30.32 -31.57
CA GLY A 25 -26.91 -31.35 -31.65
C GLY A 25 -25.51 -30.90 -31.14
N GLU A 26 -24.79 -31.48 -30.17
CA GLU A 26 -24.85 -32.74 -29.36
C GLU A 26 -23.90 -33.89 -29.83
N ASP A 27 -23.46 -34.76 -28.87
CA ASP A 27 -22.60 -35.97 -28.94
C ASP A 27 -21.08 -35.85 -29.27
N ASP A 28 -20.16 -36.75 -28.87
CA ASP A 28 -19.83 -37.34 -27.52
C ASP A 28 -18.48 -38.15 -27.58
N ASP A 29 -17.95 -38.59 -26.41
CA ASP A 29 -17.13 -39.84 -26.18
C ASP A 29 -15.70 -40.03 -26.84
N ASP A 30 -14.72 -40.85 -26.35
CA ASP A 30 -14.61 -41.73 -25.16
C ASP A 30 -13.13 -42.11 -24.72
N ASN A 31 -13.00 -42.58 -23.47
CA ASN A 31 -12.19 -43.68 -22.85
C ASN A 31 -10.62 -43.83 -22.81
N ASN A 32 -10.17 -44.25 -21.59
CA ASN A 32 -9.05 -45.16 -21.21
C ASN A 32 -7.59 -44.88 -21.66
N THR A 33 -6.48 -45.30 -21.00
CA THR A 33 -6.15 -46.13 -19.80
C THR A 33 -4.76 -45.64 -19.27
N GLU A 34 -4.07 -46.08 -18.21
CA GLU A 34 -4.15 -47.16 -17.19
C GLU A 34 -3.51 -46.67 -15.85
N ALA A 35 -2.93 -47.54 -14.99
CA ALA A 35 -2.19 -47.14 -13.78
C ALA A 35 -0.97 -48.05 -13.45
N GLY A 36 0.16 -47.45 -13.06
CA GLY A 36 1.41 -48.13 -12.67
C GLY A 36 2.21 -47.36 -11.60
N PRO A 37 3.11 -48.01 -10.82
CA PRO A 37 3.36 -47.57 -9.44
C PRO A 37 4.60 -46.68 -9.19
N ALA A 38 4.41 -45.75 -8.25
CA ALA A 38 5.31 -45.27 -7.20
C ALA A 38 6.82 -45.07 -7.47
N LEU A 39 7.27 -43.81 -7.35
CA LEU A 39 8.65 -43.44 -6.99
C LEU A 39 8.63 -42.47 -5.80
N GLU A 40 9.30 -42.84 -4.70
CA GLU A 40 9.47 -41.94 -3.54
C GLU A 40 10.45 -40.80 -3.85
N PHE A 41 9.97 -39.56 -3.95
CA PHE A 41 10.84 -38.39 -3.95
C PHE A 41 11.16 -37.92 -2.53
N LYS A 42 12.17 -38.54 -1.91
CA LYS A 42 12.90 -37.98 -0.76
C LYS A 42 14.12 -37.21 -1.27
N ASN A 43 14.08 -35.88 -1.17
CA ASN A 43 15.24 -34.98 -1.04
C ASN A 43 14.68 -33.61 -0.63
N SER A 44 14.79 -33.25 0.65
CA SER A 44 15.89 -32.43 1.19
C SER A 44 15.74 -30.94 0.82
N LEU A 45 15.30 -30.14 1.80
CA LEU A 45 15.26 -28.68 1.69
C LEU A 45 16.69 -28.14 1.59
N THR A 46 17.10 -27.71 0.39
CA THR A 46 18.39 -27.06 0.15
C THR A 46 18.18 -25.72 -0.55
N GLU A 47 18.59 -24.65 0.14
CA GLU A 47 18.89 -23.30 -0.37
C GLU A 47 17.85 -22.65 -1.30
N ALA A 48 17.21 -21.58 -0.82
CA ALA A 48 16.30 -20.77 -1.62
C ALA A 48 17.05 -20.07 -2.76
N THR A 49 16.96 -20.63 -3.97
CA THR A 49 17.59 -20.11 -5.18
C THR A 49 17.12 -18.69 -5.47
N ILE A 50 18.02 -17.72 -5.32
CA ILE A 50 17.78 -16.33 -5.76
C ILE A 50 17.50 -16.37 -7.27
N PRO A 51 16.35 -15.86 -7.75
CA PRO A 51 16.01 -15.93 -9.17
C PRO A 51 17.06 -15.25 -10.06
N ASN A 52 17.42 -15.93 -11.15
CA ASN A 52 18.44 -15.46 -12.09
C ASN A 52 17.97 -14.18 -12.83
N ASP A 53 18.89 -13.23 -13.05
CA ASP A 53 18.53 -11.82 -13.29
C ASP A 53 18.10 -11.47 -14.74
N SER A 54 17.59 -12.45 -15.48
CA SER A 54 17.28 -12.33 -16.92
C SER A 54 15.81 -12.02 -17.24
N THR A 55 14.96 -11.81 -16.23
CA THR A 55 13.50 -11.66 -16.38
C THR A 55 12.88 -10.43 -15.71
N LYS A 56 13.69 -9.51 -15.15
CA LYS A 56 13.17 -8.24 -14.63
C LYS A 56 12.57 -7.41 -15.77
N SER A 57 11.30 -7.01 -15.63
CA SER A 57 10.68 -6.04 -16.53
C SER A 57 11.48 -4.73 -16.51
N PRO A 58 11.67 -4.04 -17.66
CA PRO A 58 12.30 -2.72 -17.69
C PRO A 58 11.42 -1.63 -17.04
N TYR A 59 10.17 -1.96 -16.68
CA TYR A 59 9.25 -1.06 -15.98
C TYR A 59 9.30 -1.31 -14.46
N PRO A 60 9.43 -0.25 -13.63
CA PRO A 60 9.52 -0.40 -12.18
C PRO A 60 8.22 -0.93 -11.57
N ARG A 61 8.34 -1.83 -10.60
CA ARG A 61 7.18 -2.45 -9.93
C ARG A 61 6.48 -1.51 -8.93
N PHE A 62 7.24 -0.57 -8.34
CA PHE A 62 6.75 0.37 -7.33
C PHE A 62 7.03 1.82 -7.71
N GLY A 63 6.13 2.72 -7.32
CA GLY A 63 6.39 4.16 -7.21
C GLY A 63 6.20 4.67 -5.79
N LYS A 64 6.83 5.79 -5.44
CA LYS A 64 6.59 6.54 -4.21
C LYS A 64 5.78 7.80 -4.49
N ILE A 65 4.88 8.17 -3.58
CA ILE A 65 4.06 9.39 -3.67
C ILE A 65 4.14 10.17 -2.36
N THR A 66 4.36 11.48 -2.46
CA THR A 66 4.27 12.42 -1.32
C THR A 66 3.74 13.79 -1.76
N ALA A 67 3.51 14.70 -0.81
CA ALA A 67 3.07 16.07 -1.10
C ALA A 67 3.72 17.11 -0.16
N SER A 68 4.19 18.22 -0.73
CA SER A 68 4.88 19.30 -0.02
C SER A 68 4.52 20.65 -0.66
N PHE A 69 3.75 21.47 0.04
CA PHE A 69 3.10 22.68 -0.50
C PHE A 69 3.66 23.97 0.07
N GLY A 70 3.76 25.00 -0.78
CA GLY A 70 4.23 26.34 -0.40
C GLY A 70 5.76 26.43 -0.35
N GLU A 71 6.28 27.41 0.38
CA GLU A 71 7.72 27.66 0.46
C GLU A 71 8.51 26.44 0.99
N PRO A 72 9.71 26.16 0.43
CA PRO A 72 10.57 25.07 0.89
C PRO A 72 10.93 25.17 2.38
N ASP A 73 10.60 24.12 3.15
CA ASP A 73 10.87 24.01 4.58
C ASP A 73 11.96 22.95 4.80
N VAL A 74 13.18 23.39 5.15
CA VAL A 74 14.42 22.63 4.95
C VAL A 74 14.41 21.23 5.59
N PRO A 75 13.98 21.02 6.86
CA PRO A 75 13.89 19.67 7.43
C PRO A 75 12.93 18.73 6.68
N TYR A 76 11.86 19.24 6.08
CA TYR A 76 10.90 18.43 5.31
C TYR A 76 11.40 18.14 3.89
N GLU A 77 12.05 19.10 3.24
CA GLU A 77 12.68 18.86 1.94
C GLU A 77 13.88 17.91 2.06
N ASN A 78 14.65 17.99 3.16
CA ASN A 78 15.68 17.00 3.51
C ASN A 78 15.07 15.61 3.78
N ALA A 79 13.91 15.55 4.45
CA ALA A 79 13.21 14.29 4.69
C ALA A 79 12.73 13.65 3.37
N ILE A 80 12.12 14.43 2.46
CA ILE A 80 11.78 13.98 1.11
C ILE A 80 13.02 13.54 0.33
N ALA A 81 14.12 14.30 0.40
CA ALA A 81 15.38 13.97 -0.28
C ALA A 81 16.06 12.70 0.27
N SER A 82 15.83 12.32 1.54
CA SER A 82 16.37 11.06 2.10
C SER A 82 15.87 9.82 1.35
N HIS A 83 14.72 9.91 0.64
CA HIS A 83 14.18 8.83 -0.16
C HIS A 83 15.00 8.59 -1.46
N ASN A 84 15.83 9.54 -1.90
CA ASN A 84 16.47 9.54 -3.22
C ASN A 84 17.41 8.35 -3.46
N LEU A 85 18.30 8.02 -2.50
CA LEU A 85 19.24 6.90 -2.66
C LEU A 85 18.50 5.55 -2.80
N HIS A 86 17.41 5.37 -2.06
CA HIS A 86 16.54 4.19 -2.19
C HIS A 86 15.73 4.21 -3.50
N ASN A 87 15.45 5.38 -4.08
CA ASN A 87 14.81 5.47 -5.39
C ASN A 87 15.79 5.07 -6.51
N GLU A 88 17.05 5.48 -6.38
CA GLU A 88 18.15 5.13 -7.28
C GLU A 88 18.49 3.63 -7.22
N LEU A 89 18.72 3.08 -6.02
CA LEU A 89 19.12 1.67 -5.82
C LEU A 89 18.08 0.65 -6.32
N HIS A 90 16.78 0.99 -6.26
CA HIS A 90 15.69 0.08 -6.60
C HIS A 90 14.85 0.53 -7.81
N GLY A 91 15.25 1.60 -8.51
CA GLY A 91 14.60 2.11 -9.72
C GLY A 91 13.21 2.75 -9.53
N TYR A 92 12.84 3.16 -8.30
CA TYR A 92 11.48 3.61 -7.99
C TYR A 92 11.24 5.10 -8.35
N PRO A 93 10.31 5.43 -9.27
CA PRO A 93 9.90 6.83 -9.50
C PRO A 93 9.25 7.44 -8.25
N HIS A 94 9.45 8.75 -8.06
CA HIS A 94 8.99 9.50 -6.89
C HIS A 94 8.15 10.70 -7.31
N PHE A 95 6.83 10.60 -7.13
CA PHE A 95 5.85 11.62 -7.50
C PHE A 95 5.61 12.57 -6.32
N ILE A 96 6.06 13.82 -6.46
CA ILE A 96 5.96 14.84 -5.40
C ILE A 96 4.94 15.90 -5.83
N LEU A 97 3.76 15.91 -5.19
CA LEU A 97 2.79 16.97 -5.42
C LEU A 97 3.26 18.27 -4.75
N ARG A 98 3.52 19.30 -5.55
CA ARG A 98 3.91 20.63 -5.08
C ARG A 98 2.75 21.61 -4.91
N GLU A 99 1.63 21.39 -5.59
CA GLU A 99 0.47 22.29 -5.57
C GLU A 99 -0.81 21.64 -5.06
N ARG A 100 -1.65 22.43 -4.36
CA ARG A 100 -2.85 21.90 -3.68
C ARG A 100 -3.99 21.63 -4.67
N MET A 101 -4.24 20.37 -4.99
CA MET A 101 -5.40 19.95 -5.78
C MET A 101 -6.74 20.18 -5.06
N LEU A 102 -6.79 19.90 -3.75
CA LEU A 102 -7.98 20.00 -2.90
C LEU A 102 -7.65 20.59 -1.52
N ARG A 103 -8.65 21.22 -0.89
CA ARG A 103 -8.53 21.87 0.43
C ARG A 103 -8.09 20.89 1.52
N GLY A 104 -7.11 21.29 2.33
CA GLY A 104 -6.60 20.49 3.44
C GLY A 104 -5.71 19.35 2.96
N LEU A 105 -5.83 18.19 3.61
CA LEU A 105 -5.04 16.98 3.31
C LEU A 105 -5.65 16.12 2.18
N TRP A 106 -6.89 16.39 1.75
CA TRP A 106 -7.59 15.66 0.68
C TRP A 106 -6.86 15.63 -0.67
N SER A 107 -5.88 16.51 -0.89
CA SER A 107 -4.94 16.43 -2.01
C SER A 107 -4.18 15.09 -2.05
N LYS A 108 -3.97 14.41 -0.90
CA LYS A 108 -3.41 13.05 -0.78
C LYS A 108 -4.14 12.08 -1.71
N HIS A 109 -5.47 11.95 -1.54
CA HIS A 109 -6.28 11.01 -2.33
C HIS A 109 -6.46 11.43 -3.79
N ALA A 110 -6.65 12.72 -4.07
CA ALA A 110 -6.79 13.21 -5.44
C ALA A 110 -5.53 12.94 -6.28
N TYR A 111 -4.34 13.07 -5.69
CA TYR A 111 -3.08 12.80 -6.38
C TYR A 111 -2.81 11.32 -6.54
N ILE A 112 -3.05 10.49 -5.51
CA ILE A 112 -2.96 9.03 -5.65
C ILE A 112 -3.92 8.52 -6.74
N MET A 113 -5.15 9.04 -6.82
CA MET A 113 -6.07 8.72 -7.91
C MET A 113 -5.56 9.16 -9.28
N THR A 114 -4.86 10.30 -9.35
CA THR A 114 -4.26 10.79 -10.60
C THR A 114 -3.17 9.83 -11.08
N ILE A 115 -2.25 9.41 -10.21
CA ILE A 115 -1.22 8.43 -10.55
C ILE A 115 -1.84 7.07 -10.89
N ILE A 116 -2.79 6.55 -10.08
CA ILE A 116 -3.47 5.28 -10.40
C ILE A 116 -4.20 5.36 -11.75
N GLY A 117 -4.84 6.49 -12.08
CA GLY A 117 -5.49 6.70 -13.37
C GLY A 117 -4.52 6.70 -14.56
N GLN A 118 -3.35 7.33 -14.40
CA GLN A 118 -2.27 7.33 -15.40
C GLN A 118 -1.67 5.93 -15.58
N GLU A 119 -1.45 5.18 -14.51
CA GLU A 119 -0.91 3.83 -14.56
C GLU A 119 -1.93 2.81 -15.10
N LEU A 120 -3.23 2.97 -14.82
CA LEU A 120 -4.30 2.14 -15.40
C LEU A 120 -4.53 2.40 -16.90
N ALA A 121 -4.07 3.53 -17.44
CA ALA A 121 -4.11 3.83 -18.87
C ALA A 121 -2.96 3.21 -19.68
N LYS A 122 -2.00 2.55 -19.02
CA LYS A 122 -0.91 1.79 -19.65
C LYS A 122 -1.24 0.30 -19.80
N PRO A 123 -0.55 -0.44 -20.68
CA PRO A 123 -0.50 -1.90 -20.65
C PRO A 123 -0.08 -2.44 -19.27
N GLU A 124 -0.55 -3.65 -18.94
CA GLU A 124 -0.36 -4.24 -17.60
C GLU A 124 1.10 -4.61 -17.29
N ASP A 125 1.87 -4.97 -18.31
CA ASP A 125 3.32 -5.22 -18.26
C ASP A 125 4.17 -3.95 -18.07
N GLN A 126 3.57 -2.77 -18.28
CA GLN A 126 4.27 -1.47 -18.35
C GLN A 126 3.89 -0.48 -17.24
N ARG A 127 2.94 -0.87 -16.39
CA ARG A 127 2.45 -0.05 -15.27
C ARG A 127 3.10 -0.42 -13.95
N LEU A 128 3.19 0.58 -13.07
CA LEU A 128 3.48 0.33 -11.65
C LEU A 128 2.44 -0.65 -11.09
N GLN A 129 2.86 -1.61 -10.26
CA GLN A 129 1.94 -2.53 -9.59
C GLN A 129 1.51 -1.99 -8.22
N TRP A 130 2.40 -1.27 -7.53
CA TRP A 130 2.19 -0.76 -6.18
C TRP A 130 2.67 0.69 -6.03
N LEU A 131 2.01 1.42 -5.13
CA LEU A 131 2.32 2.81 -4.78
C LEU A 131 2.50 2.92 -3.27
N LEU A 132 3.68 3.33 -2.82
CA LEU A 132 3.93 3.72 -1.44
C LEU A 132 3.57 5.21 -1.28
N TRP A 133 2.50 5.51 -0.56
CA TRP A 133 2.31 6.86 -0.04
C TRP A 133 3.18 7.06 1.19
N HIS A 134 3.83 8.22 1.31
CA HIS A 134 4.39 8.69 2.56
C HIS A 134 4.18 10.21 2.75
N ASP A 135 3.87 10.64 3.98
CA ASP A 135 3.78 12.06 4.31
C ASP A 135 5.18 12.73 4.33
N ARG A 136 5.23 14.07 4.14
CA ARG A 136 6.49 14.84 4.04
C ARG A 136 7.33 14.89 5.32
N ASP A 137 6.82 14.34 6.42
CA ASP A 137 7.51 14.16 7.70
C ASP A 137 7.92 12.71 7.97
N THR A 138 8.30 11.98 6.91
CA THR A 138 9.02 10.70 7.00
C THR A 138 10.49 10.86 6.59
N VAL A 139 11.41 10.41 7.44
CA VAL A 139 12.84 10.27 7.08
C VAL A 139 13.12 8.80 6.78
N LEU A 140 13.64 8.52 5.58
CA LEU A 140 14.09 7.19 5.20
C LEU A 140 15.41 6.88 5.90
N MET A 141 15.49 5.73 6.56
CA MET A 141 16.64 5.33 7.38
C MET A 141 17.46 4.20 6.75
N ASN A 142 16.81 3.24 6.11
CA ASN A 142 17.47 2.08 5.50
C ASN A 142 17.21 2.02 3.99
N PRO A 143 18.16 2.49 3.14
CA PRO A 143 18.01 2.48 1.69
C PRO A 143 18.19 1.10 1.04
N GLN A 144 18.73 0.10 1.75
CA GLN A 144 18.98 -1.24 1.19
C GLN A 144 17.74 -2.14 1.11
N LEU A 145 16.60 -1.74 1.70
CA LEU A 145 15.37 -2.54 1.68
C LEU A 145 14.54 -2.28 0.41
N PRO A 146 14.31 -3.29 -0.46
CA PRO A 146 13.34 -3.15 -1.55
C PRO A 146 11.91 -3.20 -0.99
N LEU A 147 10.99 -2.46 -1.59
CA LEU A 147 9.58 -2.44 -1.18
C LEU A 147 8.85 -3.78 -1.44
N ASP A 148 9.42 -4.57 -2.35
CA ASP A 148 9.02 -5.94 -2.68
C ASP A 148 8.89 -6.87 -1.46
N ILE A 149 9.61 -6.62 -0.36
CA ILE A 149 9.50 -7.46 0.85
C ILE A 149 8.17 -7.27 1.60
N PHE A 150 7.48 -6.15 1.41
CA PHE A 150 6.29 -5.78 2.20
C PHE A 150 4.95 -6.20 1.57
N VAL A 151 4.94 -6.54 0.29
CA VAL A 151 3.70 -6.84 -0.44
C VAL A 151 3.24 -8.29 -0.23
N PRO A 152 1.93 -8.57 -0.37
CA PRO A 152 1.40 -9.92 -0.35
C PRO A 152 2.12 -10.85 -1.34
N PRO A 153 2.35 -12.13 -0.98
CA PRO A 153 2.74 -13.16 -1.95
C PRO A 153 1.54 -13.51 -2.85
N GLU A 154 1.85 -13.74 -4.12
CA GLU A 154 0.90 -14.05 -5.18
C GLU A 154 0.94 -15.55 -5.51
N PRO A 155 -0.19 -16.19 -5.87
CA PRO A 155 -1.53 -15.62 -6.03
C PRO A 155 -2.38 -15.64 -4.75
N GLU A 156 -1.90 -16.23 -3.65
CA GLU A 156 -2.69 -16.53 -2.44
C GLU A 156 -3.41 -15.30 -1.84
N PHE A 157 -2.74 -14.14 -1.87
CA PHE A 157 -3.28 -12.88 -1.32
C PHE A 157 -3.55 -11.83 -2.42
N ALA A 158 -3.83 -12.26 -3.65
CA ALA A 158 -4.14 -11.38 -4.79
C ALA A 158 -5.28 -10.37 -4.50
N ASN A 159 -6.22 -10.76 -3.63
CA ASN A 159 -7.33 -9.95 -3.15
C ASN A 159 -6.92 -8.75 -2.28
N ILE A 160 -5.66 -8.67 -1.82
CA ILE A 160 -5.15 -7.56 -1.01
C ILE A 160 -4.66 -6.43 -1.92
N HIS A 161 -5.28 -5.26 -1.77
CA HIS A 161 -4.96 -4.04 -2.52
C HIS A 161 -4.36 -2.94 -1.63
N PHE A 162 -4.38 -3.10 -0.30
CA PHE A 162 -3.90 -2.10 0.65
C PHE A 162 -3.10 -2.74 1.78
N LEU A 163 -1.95 -2.16 2.09
CA LEU A 163 -1.13 -2.49 3.26
C LEU A 163 -1.08 -1.25 4.14
N VAL A 164 -1.80 -1.29 5.26
CA VAL A 164 -2.01 -0.15 6.15
C VAL A 164 -1.57 -0.49 7.56
N THR A 165 -1.43 0.52 8.41
CA THR A 165 -1.01 0.34 9.81
C THR A 165 -1.97 1.03 10.75
N ASN A 166 -2.14 0.51 11.96
CA ASN A 166 -2.84 1.20 13.04
C ASN A 166 -1.85 1.78 14.05
N ASP A 167 -2.21 2.91 14.67
CA ASP A 167 -1.65 3.33 15.95
C ASP A 167 -2.73 3.31 17.04
N ARG A 168 -2.44 3.86 18.22
CA ARG A 168 -3.38 3.94 19.36
C ARG A 168 -4.67 4.73 19.08
N HIS A 169 -4.79 5.39 17.92
CA HIS A 169 -5.92 6.24 17.54
C HIS A 169 -6.84 5.66 16.45
N GLY A 170 -6.50 4.50 15.89
CA GLY A 170 -7.15 3.93 14.70
C GLY A 170 -6.15 3.71 13.58
N LEU A 171 -6.59 3.87 12.32
CA LEU A 171 -5.73 3.87 11.15
C LEU A 171 -4.65 4.96 11.28
N ASN A 172 -3.47 4.72 10.70
CA ASN A 172 -2.48 5.76 10.44
C ASN A 172 -2.15 5.77 8.94
N ASN A 173 -2.61 6.80 8.21
CA ASN A 173 -2.38 6.93 6.75
C ASN A 173 -1.14 7.76 6.41
N GLY A 174 -0.23 7.97 7.36
CA GLY A 174 1.03 8.66 7.15
C GLY A 174 1.98 7.90 6.21
N VAL A 175 2.02 6.57 6.32
CA VAL A 175 2.65 5.68 5.33
C VAL A 175 1.79 4.44 5.12
N PHE A 176 1.53 4.10 3.86
CA PHE A 176 0.83 2.89 3.45
C PHE A 176 1.19 2.52 2.00
N LEU A 177 0.98 1.26 1.61
CA LEU A 177 1.05 0.84 0.21
C LEU A 177 -0.34 0.57 -0.35
N CYS A 178 -0.56 0.91 -1.61
CA CYS A 178 -1.78 0.56 -2.34
C CYS A 178 -1.47 0.02 -3.74
N ARG A 179 -2.23 -0.97 -4.19
CA ARG A 179 -2.07 -1.65 -5.48
C ARG A 179 -2.67 -0.80 -6.59
N VAL A 180 -1.94 -0.56 -7.68
CA VAL A 180 -2.48 0.08 -8.89
C VAL A 180 -3.56 -0.82 -9.46
N SER A 181 -4.81 -0.37 -9.36
CA SER A 181 -5.97 -1.19 -9.67
C SER A 181 -7.25 -0.34 -9.72
N GLN A 182 -8.27 -0.84 -10.43
CA GLN A 182 -9.60 -0.22 -10.42
C GLN A 182 -10.22 -0.19 -9.01
N LEU A 183 -9.93 -1.20 -8.18
CA LEU A 183 -10.44 -1.28 -6.80
C LEU A 183 -9.87 -0.14 -5.94
N SER A 184 -8.56 0.11 -6.02
CA SER A 184 -7.93 1.24 -5.31
C SER A 184 -8.39 2.60 -5.84
N PHE A 185 -8.61 2.75 -7.14
CA PHE A 185 -9.20 3.97 -7.70
C PHE A 185 -10.61 4.23 -7.13
N LYS A 186 -11.47 3.20 -7.13
CA LYS A 186 -12.85 3.25 -6.57
C LYS A 186 -12.85 3.49 -5.05
N PHE A 187 -11.86 2.95 -4.32
CA PHE A 187 -11.66 3.19 -2.89
C PHE A 187 -11.41 4.68 -2.60
N PHE A 188 -10.42 5.29 -3.26
CA PHE A 188 -10.10 6.71 -3.02
C PHE A 188 -11.20 7.66 -3.50
N ALA A 189 -11.87 7.34 -4.62
CA ALA A 189 -13.06 8.08 -5.06
C ALA A 189 -14.15 8.07 -3.97
N SER A 190 -14.38 6.91 -3.35
CA SER A 190 -15.38 6.73 -2.29
C SER A 190 -14.96 7.39 -0.97
N ALA A 191 -13.66 7.47 -0.68
CA ALA A 191 -13.14 8.14 0.52
C ALA A 191 -13.31 9.66 0.40
N LEU A 192 -13.02 10.21 -0.79
CA LEU A 192 -13.28 11.62 -1.11
C LEU A 192 -14.76 11.96 -0.96
N SER A 193 -15.65 11.16 -1.57
CA SER A 193 -17.09 11.48 -1.69
C SER A 193 -17.88 11.46 -0.37
N ILE A 194 -17.31 11.00 0.75
CA ILE A 194 -18.03 10.97 2.03
C ILE A 194 -18.48 12.38 2.46
N ARG A 195 -17.67 13.41 2.21
CA ARG A 195 -17.97 14.76 2.69
C ARG A 195 -19.16 15.42 1.98
N GLU A 196 -19.46 14.98 0.76
CA GLU A 196 -20.53 15.52 -0.07
C GLU A 196 -21.80 14.66 -0.02
N TYR A 197 -21.68 13.35 0.20
CA TYR A 197 -22.81 12.39 0.14
C TYR A 197 -23.13 11.67 1.47
N GLN A 198 -22.28 11.79 2.49
CA GLN A 198 -22.45 11.27 3.86
C GLN A 198 -21.91 12.30 4.89
N PRO A 199 -22.34 13.59 4.83
CA PRO A 199 -21.78 14.68 5.65
C PRO A 199 -22.03 14.50 7.16
N GLU A 200 -22.95 13.63 7.56
CA GLU A 200 -23.22 13.24 8.94
C GLU A 200 -22.12 12.36 9.57
N ILE A 201 -21.24 11.75 8.77
CA ILE A 201 -20.18 10.88 9.26
C ILE A 201 -19.01 11.72 9.82
N PRO A 202 -18.65 11.59 11.11
CA PRO A 202 -17.71 12.49 11.78
C PRO A 202 -16.24 12.15 11.45
N LEU A 203 -15.71 12.79 10.40
CA LEU A 203 -14.33 12.62 9.94
C LEU A 203 -13.27 13.28 10.85
N LYS A 204 -13.10 12.68 12.04
CA LYS A 204 -12.20 13.13 13.14
C LYS A 204 -10.76 13.37 12.69
N TYR A 205 -10.23 12.52 11.82
CA TYR A 205 -8.89 12.64 11.23
C TYR A 205 -8.98 12.96 9.71
N THR A 206 -9.95 13.80 9.33
CA THR A 206 -10.17 14.25 7.95
C THR A 206 -10.19 13.13 6.92
N GLU A 207 -9.22 13.09 6.01
CA GLU A 207 -9.12 12.12 4.94
C GLU A 207 -8.69 10.74 5.44
N GLN A 208 -7.91 10.65 6.53
CA GLN A 208 -7.61 9.37 7.16
C GLN A 208 -8.89 8.68 7.64
N SER A 209 -9.78 9.41 8.32
CA SER A 209 -11.09 8.85 8.67
C SER A 209 -11.97 8.60 7.44
N GLY A 210 -11.80 9.35 6.35
CA GLY A 210 -12.37 9.00 5.05
C GLY A 210 -11.96 7.61 4.56
N MET A 211 -10.70 7.20 4.77
CA MET A 211 -10.27 5.81 4.51
C MET A 211 -10.90 4.83 5.51
N GLU A 212 -10.88 5.13 6.82
CA GLU A 212 -11.46 4.28 7.87
C GLU A 212 -12.92 3.89 7.59
N GLU A 213 -13.74 4.85 7.16
CA GLU A 213 -15.17 4.63 6.87
C GLU A 213 -15.42 3.88 5.55
N VAL A 214 -14.49 3.94 4.59
CA VAL A 214 -14.54 3.13 3.37
C VAL A 214 -14.14 1.68 3.65
N ILE A 215 -13.10 1.44 4.47
CA ILE A 215 -12.62 0.10 4.81
C ILE A 215 -13.70 -0.75 5.49
N LYS A 216 -14.60 -0.14 6.28
CA LYS A 216 -15.73 -0.84 6.95
C LYS A 216 -16.73 -1.49 5.99
N ARG A 217 -16.74 -1.13 4.71
CA ARG A 217 -17.72 -1.62 3.73
C ARG A 217 -17.32 -3.03 3.25
N PRO A 218 -18.25 -4.00 3.09
CA PRO A 218 -17.91 -5.42 2.91
C PRO A 218 -16.99 -5.76 1.73
N TRP A 219 -17.03 -4.96 0.66
CA TRP A 219 -16.23 -5.13 -0.55
C TRP A 219 -14.88 -4.40 -0.53
N TRP A 220 -14.50 -3.80 0.60
CA TRP A 220 -13.15 -3.25 0.84
C TRP A 220 -12.46 -3.84 2.07
N SER A 221 -13.20 -4.28 3.10
CA SER A 221 -12.62 -4.92 4.29
C SER A 221 -11.79 -6.16 3.97
N THR A 222 -12.17 -6.92 2.93
CA THR A 222 -11.45 -8.12 2.44
C THR A 222 -10.24 -7.82 1.56
N SER A 223 -9.98 -6.54 1.23
CA SER A 223 -8.85 -6.10 0.39
C SER A 223 -7.80 -5.28 1.14
N VAL A 224 -7.86 -5.28 2.47
CA VAL A 224 -6.95 -4.53 3.35
C VAL A 224 -6.21 -5.51 4.26
N ALA A 225 -4.88 -5.43 4.24
CA ALA A 225 -4.03 -6.00 5.25
C ALA A 225 -3.58 -4.89 6.21
N TYR A 226 -4.02 -4.96 7.46
CA TYR A 226 -3.38 -4.25 8.56
C TYR A 226 -2.06 -4.95 8.87
N VAL A 227 -0.94 -4.24 8.95
CA VAL A 227 0.38 -4.82 9.22
C VAL A 227 1.09 -4.13 10.39
N PRO A 228 2.15 -4.73 10.99
CA PRO A 228 2.80 -4.17 12.17
C PRO A 228 3.34 -2.76 11.90
N GLN A 229 2.90 -1.76 12.69
CA GLN A 229 3.14 -0.34 12.40
C GLN A 229 4.60 0.00 12.11
N ARG A 230 5.52 -0.54 12.92
CA ARG A 230 6.98 -0.41 12.76
C ARG A 230 7.56 -0.88 11.43
N TRP A 231 6.82 -1.60 10.58
CA TRP A 231 7.36 -2.12 9.33
C TRP A 231 7.72 -1.00 8.35
N PHE A 232 6.81 -0.05 8.13
CA PHE A 232 7.04 1.11 7.26
C PHE A 232 6.40 2.41 7.77
N ASN A 233 5.72 2.41 8.92
CA ASN A 233 5.05 3.60 9.49
C ASN A 233 5.43 3.83 10.97
N GLY A 234 6.64 3.42 11.36
CA GLY A 234 7.12 3.49 12.74
C GLY A 234 7.47 4.92 13.18
N PHE A 235 7.17 5.23 14.44
CA PHE A 235 7.50 6.50 15.09
C PHE A 235 8.95 6.49 15.63
N PRO A 236 9.54 7.67 15.93
CA PRO A 236 10.91 7.76 16.44
C PRO A 236 11.12 6.88 17.67
N PRO A 237 12.20 6.09 17.73
CA PRO A 237 12.47 5.24 18.88
C PRO A 237 12.83 6.09 20.11
N ASP A 238 12.29 5.67 21.25
CA ASP A 238 12.75 6.11 22.56
C ASP A 238 13.35 4.90 23.31
N LYS A 239 14.40 5.12 24.12
CA LYS A 239 15.14 4.02 24.78
C LYS A 239 14.22 3.08 25.60
N LYS A 240 13.18 3.64 26.23
CA LYS A 240 12.20 2.91 27.05
C LYS A 240 11.18 2.15 26.18
N GLY A 241 10.86 2.67 25.00
CA GLY A 241 10.05 2.03 23.97
C GLY A 241 10.75 0.83 23.34
N LEU A 242 12.01 1.00 22.89
CA LEU A 242 12.84 -0.10 22.38
C LEU A 242 13.02 -1.20 23.44
N ALA A 243 13.41 -0.82 24.66
CA ALA A 243 13.56 -1.74 25.79
C ALA A 243 12.26 -2.44 26.24
N LYS A 244 11.10 -2.04 25.69
CA LYS A 244 9.79 -2.67 25.89
C LYS A 244 9.20 -3.34 24.64
N GLY A 245 9.86 -3.30 23.48
CA GLY A 245 9.29 -3.83 22.23
C GLY A 245 8.06 -3.04 21.74
N LYS A 246 7.99 -1.73 22.01
CA LYS A 246 6.88 -0.84 21.63
C LYS A 246 6.54 -1.01 20.14
N PRO A 247 5.34 -1.51 19.76
CA PRO A 247 5.04 -1.94 18.39
C PRO A 247 4.94 -0.77 17.39
N SER A 248 4.74 0.45 17.90
CA SER A 248 4.71 1.69 17.12
C SER A 248 6.09 2.30 16.83
N ALA A 249 7.19 1.72 17.31
CA ALA A 249 8.52 2.32 17.20
C ALA A 249 9.35 1.67 16.09
N SER A 250 9.95 2.49 15.23
CA SER A 250 11.03 2.05 14.33
C SER A 250 12.24 1.58 15.13
N ARG A 251 13.11 0.81 14.49
CA ARG A 251 14.22 0.08 15.11
C ARG A 251 15.47 0.17 14.24
N PRO A 252 16.67 -0.14 14.79
CA PRO A 252 17.82 -0.56 13.99
C PRO A 252 17.40 -1.44 12.80
N GLY A 253 17.87 -1.10 11.60
CA GLY A 253 17.50 -1.73 10.33
C GLY A 253 16.13 -1.36 9.73
N SER A 254 15.26 -0.59 10.39
CA SER A 254 13.93 -0.23 9.85
C SER A 254 13.99 0.70 8.64
N LEU A 255 13.05 0.53 7.70
CA LEU A 255 12.94 1.32 6.47
C LEU A 255 12.96 2.84 6.70
N LEU A 256 12.11 3.35 7.59
CA LEU A 256 11.93 4.79 7.80
C LEU A 256 11.44 5.13 9.23
N ILE A 257 11.38 6.42 9.53
CA ILE A 257 10.75 7.00 10.72
C ILE A 257 9.75 8.08 10.30
N HIS A 258 8.50 7.95 10.74
CA HIS A 258 7.42 8.92 10.57
C HIS A 258 7.27 9.80 11.83
N PHE A 259 7.42 11.12 11.69
CA PHE A 259 7.41 12.08 12.80
C PHE A 259 6.00 12.60 13.14
N ALA A 260 5.06 11.67 13.28
CA ALA A 260 3.63 11.94 13.43
C ALA A 260 3.28 12.92 14.59
N SER A 261 2.54 13.98 14.22
CA SER A 261 2.08 15.08 15.07
C SER A 261 3.19 16.02 15.59
N ASN A 262 2.89 17.32 15.63
CA ASN A 262 3.81 18.36 16.11
C ASN A 262 3.25 19.16 17.31
N ARG A 263 2.74 18.47 18.34
CA ARG A 263 2.05 19.12 19.48
C ARG A 263 2.97 19.96 20.37
N ASP A 264 4.27 19.71 20.34
CA ASP A 264 5.31 20.37 21.12
C ASP A 264 6.17 21.32 20.28
N GLY A 265 5.85 21.50 18.98
CA GLY A 265 6.62 22.33 18.04
C GLY A 265 7.86 21.65 17.45
N LEU A 266 8.49 20.74 18.21
CA LEU A 266 9.83 20.18 18.00
C LEU A 266 9.97 19.11 16.87
N ARG A 267 9.01 19.01 15.94
CA ARG A 267 9.09 18.07 14.81
C ARG A 267 10.26 18.39 13.86
N PRO A 268 10.47 19.63 13.39
CA PRO A 268 11.56 19.93 12.44
C PRO A 268 12.95 19.59 12.99
N GLU A 269 13.19 19.83 14.28
CA GLU A 269 14.45 19.55 14.98
C GLU A 269 14.69 18.03 15.09
N ARG A 270 13.65 17.26 15.42
CA ARG A 270 13.71 15.79 15.42
C ARG A 270 13.96 15.23 14.01
N MET A 271 13.31 15.78 12.99
CA MET A 271 13.52 15.38 11.60
C MET A 271 14.95 15.68 11.15
N ALA A 272 15.50 16.86 11.49
CA ALA A 272 16.90 17.19 11.23
C ALA A 272 17.87 16.25 11.96
N GLN A 273 17.64 15.96 13.25
CA GLN A 273 18.46 15.02 14.03
C GLN A 273 18.54 13.63 13.36
N TRP A 274 17.40 13.06 12.99
CA TRP A 274 17.35 11.74 12.36
C TRP A 274 17.77 11.75 10.89
N GLY A 275 17.58 12.87 10.17
CA GLY A 275 18.12 13.09 8.84
C GLY A 275 19.64 13.00 8.81
N GLU A 276 20.34 13.57 9.80
CA GLU A 276 21.78 13.38 9.94
C GLU A 276 22.16 11.94 10.32
N VAL A 277 21.35 11.20 11.10
CA VAL A 277 21.60 9.76 11.35
C VAL A 277 21.48 8.94 10.06
N ALA A 278 20.44 9.16 9.26
CA ALA A 278 20.24 8.49 7.97
C ALA A 278 21.36 8.81 6.97
N LYS A 279 21.72 10.09 6.85
CA LYS A 279 22.82 10.60 5.99
C LYS A 279 24.19 10.04 6.38
N ASN A 280 24.42 9.77 7.67
CA ASN A 280 25.63 9.11 8.16
C ASN A 280 25.66 7.58 7.91
N ARG A 281 24.58 6.98 7.38
CA ARG A 281 24.49 5.58 6.93
C ARG A 281 25.10 4.58 7.92
N THR A 282 24.75 4.72 9.20
CA THR A 282 25.34 3.89 10.26
C THR A 282 24.90 2.43 10.11
N ALA A 283 25.80 1.47 10.35
CA ALA A 283 25.54 0.03 10.25
C ALA A 283 24.50 -0.50 11.27
N GLU A 284 24.00 0.34 12.17
CA GLU A 284 22.81 0.07 12.99
C GLU A 284 21.52 0.18 12.16
N TRP A 285 21.46 1.12 11.21
CA TRP A 285 20.25 1.47 10.45
C TRP A 285 20.29 1.06 8.98
N ASP A 286 21.44 1.23 8.32
CA ASP A 286 21.62 0.88 6.91
C ASP A 286 22.12 -0.57 6.79
N LYS A 287 21.18 -1.49 6.54
CA LYS A 287 21.43 -2.95 6.52
C LYS A 287 20.68 -3.65 5.39
N PRO A 288 21.27 -4.66 4.73
CA PRO A 288 20.55 -5.49 3.77
C PRO A 288 19.41 -6.25 4.45
N ALA A 289 18.34 -6.57 3.71
CA ALA A 289 17.13 -7.18 4.27
C ALA A 289 17.41 -8.51 5.01
N SER A 290 18.43 -9.26 4.59
CA SER A 290 18.93 -10.49 5.23
C SER A 290 19.52 -10.30 6.63
N GLU A 291 19.97 -9.09 6.98
CA GLU A 291 20.49 -8.72 8.31
C GLU A 291 19.43 -8.02 9.19
N THR A 292 18.16 -8.11 8.78
CA THR A 292 17.01 -7.58 9.54
C THR A 292 16.01 -8.70 9.83
N GLY A 293 15.15 -8.51 10.82
CA GLY A 293 14.06 -9.46 11.07
C GLY A 293 12.92 -9.43 10.04
N TYR A 294 12.93 -8.51 9.06
CA TYR A 294 11.83 -8.30 8.12
C TYR A 294 11.43 -9.57 7.36
N LEU A 295 12.39 -10.22 6.69
CA LEU A 295 12.06 -11.35 5.80
C LEU A 295 11.37 -12.49 6.55
N LYS A 296 11.84 -12.81 7.75
CA LYS A 296 11.24 -13.83 8.63
C LYS A 296 9.86 -13.43 9.15
N GLU A 297 9.71 -12.20 9.63
CA GLU A 297 8.45 -11.71 10.20
C GLU A 297 7.35 -11.54 9.15
N ILE A 298 7.68 -11.11 7.94
CA ILE A 298 6.71 -10.92 6.86
C ILE A 298 6.30 -12.27 6.28
N ALA A 299 7.24 -13.22 6.11
CA ALA A 299 6.90 -14.58 5.70
C ALA A 299 5.96 -15.27 6.72
N GLU A 300 6.28 -15.22 8.02
CA GLU A 300 5.43 -15.78 9.07
C GLU A 300 4.05 -15.10 9.12
N TYR A 301 3.99 -13.78 8.91
CA TYR A 301 2.73 -13.04 8.88
C TYR A 301 1.77 -13.60 7.81
N TRP A 302 2.23 -13.75 6.57
CA TRP A 302 1.39 -14.28 5.48
C TRP A 302 1.07 -15.77 5.68
N GLU A 303 2.04 -16.58 6.11
CA GLU A 303 1.84 -18.01 6.41
C GLU A 303 0.72 -18.23 7.45
N ARG A 304 0.64 -17.35 8.46
CA ARG A 304 -0.38 -17.43 9.51
C ARG A 304 -1.76 -16.94 9.05
N LEU A 305 -1.82 -15.94 8.17
CA LEU A 305 -3.09 -15.57 7.52
C LEU A 305 -3.62 -16.67 6.60
N GLY A 306 -2.74 -17.37 5.86
CA GLY A 306 -3.13 -18.49 5.00
C GLY A 306 -3.73 -19.66 5.78
N LYS A 307 -3.26 -19.85 7.02
CA LYS A 307 -3.83 -20.79 8.02
C LYS A 307 -5.11 -20.28 8.70
N GLY A 308 -5.61 -19.09 8.34
CA GLY A 308 -6.85 -18.52 8.87
C GLY A 308 -6.73 -17.80 10.22
N GLU A 309 -5.53 -17.46 10.70
CA GLU A 309 -5.40 -16.58 11.87
C GLU A 309 -5.90 -15.16 11.56
N SER A 310 -6.50 -14.49 12.56
CA SER A 310 -6.98 -13.12 12.38
C SER A 310 -5.81 -12.13 12.30
N GLN A 311 -5.93 -11.14 11.41
CA GLN A 311 -4.93 -10.08 11.27
C GLN A 311 -4.62 -9.40 12.61
N GLU A 312 -5.61 -9.17 13.48
CA GLU A 312 -5.39 -8.58 14.81
C GLU A 312 -4.45 -9.45 15.68
N SER A 313 -4.65 -10.77 15.71
CA SER A 313 -3.84 -11.71 16.49
C SER A 313 -2.38 -11.68 16.03
N VAL A 314 -2.16 -11.88 14.73
CA VAL A 314 -0.83 -11.95 14.12
C VAL A 314 -0.08 -10.61 14.28
N ASN A 315 -0.76 -9.48 14.07
CA ASN A 315 -0.19 -8.14 14.28
C ASN A 315 0.21 -7.86 15.73
N LYS A 316 -0.64 -8.25 16.69
CA LYS A 316 -0.44 -8.01 18.12
C LYS A 316 0.78 -8.75 18.66
N ASP A 317 1.00 -9.97 18.16
CA ASP A 317 2.19 -10.78 18.44
C ASP A 317 3.43 -10.23 17.71
N ILE A 318 3.46 -10.32 16.36
CA ILE A 318 4.65 -9.96 15.57
C ILE A 318 5.07 -8.51 15.85
N GLY A 319 4.13 -7.57 16.03
CA GLY A 319 4.43 -6.18 16.33
C GLY A 319 5.32 -5.96 17.56
N ILE A 320 5.15 -6.75 18.63
CA ILE A 320 5.89 -6.55 19.90
C ILE A 320 7.21 -7.33 19.98
N ARG A 321 7.36 -8.42 19.22
CA ARG A 321 8.61 -9.20 19.13
C ARG A 321 9.78 -8.30 18.74
N ARG A 322 10.99 -8.61 19.21
CA ARG A 322 12.21 -7.86 18.88
C ARG A 322 13.01 -8.58 17.79
N TRP A 323 13.90 -7.82 17.15
CA TRP A 323 15.02 -8.40 16.42
C TRP A 323 16.19 -8.51 17.41
N GLU A 324 16.98 -9.57 17.29
CA GLU A 324 18.14 -9.86 18.14
C GLU A 324 19.43 -9.29 17.52
#